data_AF-A0AAW0GY31-F1
#
_entry.id   AF-A0AAW0GY31-F1
#
_cell.length_a   1.000
_cell.length_b   1.000
_cell.length_c   1.000
_cell.angle_alpha   90.00
_cell.angle_beta   90.00
_cell.angle_gamma   90.00
#
_symmetry.space_group_name_H-M   'P 1'
#
loop_
_entity.id
_entity.type
_entity.pdbx_description
1 polymer ?
#
loop_
_entity_poly.entity_id
_entity_poly.type
_entity_poly.pdbx_seq_one_letter_code
_entity_poly.pdbx_strand_id
1 'polypeptide(L)' 'MEESKKNFIDILDMEEQIFNTMMEFIYTGKEVDLHGVADTVLAAADNYGLEHLKVTCESALCKDLSVENSAHTLPG' A
#
# COMPACT_ATOMS: atom_id res chain seq x y z
N MET A 1 24.79 8.33 27.90
CA MET A 1 24.33 7.91 26.56
C MET A 1 23.13 7.03 26.80
N GLU A 2 21.93 7.62 26.79
CA GLU A 2 20.69 6.91 27.10
C GLU A 2 20.23 6.12 25.86
N GLU A 3 20.44 4.82 25.89
CA GLU A 3 19.75 3.86 25.03
C GLU A 3 18.26 3.90 25.36
N SER A 4 17.52 4.85 24.80
CA SER A 4 16.05 4.83 24.80
C SER A 4 15.55 3.83 23.75
N LYS A 5 15.84 2.54 23.94
CA LYS A 5 15.19 1.41 23.27
C LYS A 5 13.77 1.24 23.82
N LYS A 6 12.90 2.25 23.64
CA LYS A 6 11.47 1.96 23.68
C LYS A 6 11.19 1.22 22.38
N ASN A 7 10.96 -0.09 22.45
CA ASN A 7 10.48 -0.91 21.33
C ASN A 7 9.02 -0.54 20.99
N PHE A 8 8.75 0.75 20.91
CA PHE A 8 7.45 1.34 20.70
C PHE A 8 7.61 2.34 19.57
N ILE A 9 6.86 2.11 18.51
CA ILE A 9 6.81 2.98 17.35
C ILE A 9 5.39 3.53 17.32
N ASP A 10 5.24 4.82 17.55
CA ASP A 10 3.97 5.53 17.37
C ASP A 10 3.77 5.78 15.87
N ILE A 11 2.68 5.26 15.33
CA ILE A 11 2.27 5.49 13.94
C ILE A 11 0.94 6.24 14.00
N LEU A 12 1.01 7.56 13.81
CA LEU A 12 -0.15 8.45 13.88
C LEU A 12 -0.70 8.85 12.50
N ASP A 13 0.09 8.63 11.45
CA ASP A 13 -0.18 9.06 10.07
C ASP A 13 -0.77 7.93 9.21
N MET A 14 -1.19 6.82 9.83
CA MET A 14 -1.67 5.64 9.13
C MET A 14 -2.95 5.12 9.77
N GLU A 15 -3.93 4.81 8.93
CA GLU A 15 -5.15 4.13 9.38
C GLU A 15 -4.87 2.68 9.79
N GLU A 16 -5.62 2.17 10.78
CA GLU A 16 -5.48 0.80 11.28
C GLU A 16 -5.61 -0.23 10.16
N GLN A 17 -6.54 -0.01 9.21
CA GLN A 17 -6.73 -0.91 8.07
C GLN A 17 -5.47 -1.01 7.21
N ILE A 18 -4.85 0.12 6.87
CA ILE A 18 -3.63 0.17 6.06
C ILE A 18 -2.48 -0.50 6.80
N PHE A 19 -2.33 -0.21 8.09
CA PHE A 19 -1.27 -0.81 8.91
C PHE A 19 -1.41 -2.33 8.98
N ASN A 20 -2.62 -2.83 9.14
CA ASN A 20 -2.90 -4.26 9.18
C ASN A 20 -2.58 -4.92 7.84
N THR A 21 -3.00 -4.33 6.72
CA THR A 21 -2.65 -4.79 5.36
C THR A 21 -1.14 -4.81 5.13
N MET A 22 -0.43 -3.78 5.58
CA MET A 22 1.04 -3.72 5.52
C MET A 22 1.69 -4.85 6.32
N MET A 23 1.22 -5.07 7.54
CA MET A 23 1.70 -6.14 8.41
C MET A 23 1.40 -7.52 7.84
N GLU A 24 0.21 -7.74 7.31
CA GLU A 24 -0.16 -9.00 6.66
C GLU A 24 0.76 -9.30 5.47
N PHE A 25 1.09 -8.30 4.67
CA PHE A 25 2.07 -8.45 3.58
C PHE A 25 3.48 -8.76 4.10
N ILE A 26 3.97 -8.03 5.11
CA ILE A 26 5.31 -8.23 5.68
C ILE A 26 5.48 -9.64 6.26
N TYR A 27 4.47 -10.13 6.98
CA TYR A 27 4.54 -11.43 7.66
C TYR A 27 4.17 -12.61 6.78
N THR A 28 3.26 -12.42 5.82
CA THR A 28 2.72 -13.52 5.00
C THR A 28 3.38 -13.58 3.63
N GLY A 29 3.93 -12.45 3.13
CA GLY A 29 4.50 -12.33 1.79
C GLY A 29 3.51 -12.58 0.66
N LYS A 30 2.20 -12.52 0.95
CA LYS A 30 1.12 -12.78 -0.02
C LYS A 30 0.54 -11.48 -0.53
N GLU A 31 0.03 -11.53 -1.75
CA GLU A 31 -0.81 -10.46 -2.30
C GLU A 31 -2.05 -10.30 -1.41
N VAL A 32 -2.12 -9.14 -0.78
CA VAL A 32 -3.24 -8.70 0.07
C VAL A 32 -4.28 -8.00 -0.79
N ASP A 33 -5.55 -8.08 -0.41
CA ASP A 33 -6.60 -7.37 -1.13
C ASP A 33 -6.50 -5.87 -0.85
N LEU A 34 -6.18 -5.11 -1.90
CA LEU A 34 -5.90 -3.67 -1.82
C LEU A 34 -7.04 -2.84 -2.43
N HIS A 35 -8.18 -3.46 -2.73
CA HIS A 35 -9.26 -2.83 -3.48
C HIS A 35 -9.83 -1.65 -2.69
N GLY A 36 -9.70 -0.43 -3.21
CA GLY A 36 -10.13 0.82 -2.56
C GLY A 36 -9.17 1.42 -1.52
N VAL A 37 -8.11 0.71 -1.12
CA VAL A 37 -7.06 1.21 -0.20
C VAL A 37 -5.65 1.23 -0.82
N ALA A 38 -5.52 0.79 -2.07
CA ALA A 38 -4.23 0.66 -2.75
C ALA A 38 -3.46 1.98 -2.85
N ASP A 39 -4.12 3.12 -3.03
CA ASP A 39 -3.48 4.45 -3.09
C ASP A 39 -2.80 4.81 -1.76
N THR A 40 -3.52 4.60 -0.66
CA THR A 40 -3.04 4.92 0.68
C THR A 40 -2.01 3.91 1.18
N VAL A 41 -2.17 2.63 0.85
CA VAL A 41 -1.17 1.59 1.14
C VAL A 41 0.09 1.81 0.31
N LEU A 42 -0.01 2.30 -0.93
CA LEU A 42 1.14 2.66 -1.75
C LEU A 42 1.95 3.78 -1.10
N ALA A 43 1.29 4.84 -0.60
CA ALA A 43 1.95 5.93 0.10
C ALA A 43 2.66 5.45 1.38
N ALA A 44 2.01 4.56 2.14
CA ALA A 44 2.62 3.91 3.30
C ALA A 44 3.82 3.04 2.91
N ALA A 45 3.70 2.21 1.88
CA ALA A 45 4.78 1.37 1.38
C ALA A 45 5.99 2.20 0.94
N ASP A 46 5.76 3.34 0.29
CA ASP A 46 6.83 4.27 -0.11
C ASP A 46 7.50 4.92 1.11
N ASN A 47 6.72 5.41 2.08
CA ASN A 47 7.23 6.01 3.31
C ASN A 47 8.10 5.04 4.15
N TYR A 48 7.75 3.75 4.16
CA TYR A 48 8.45 2.72 4.93
C TYR A 48 9.47 1.92 4.11
N GLY A 49 9.65 2.23 2.82
CA GLY A 49 10.62 1.57 1.95
C GLY A 49 10.30 0.11 1.61
N LEU A 50 9.00 -0.25 1.55
CA LEU A 50 8.53 -1.60 1.23
C LEU A 50 8.36 -1.77 -0.29
N GLU A 51 9.47 -1.93 -1.01
CA GLU A 51 9.49 -1.99 -2.49
C GLU A 51 8.57 -3.08 -3.08
N HIS A 52 8.51 -4.26 -2.46
CA HIS A 52 7.64 -5.34 -2.92
C HIS A 52 6.15 -5.02 -2.76
N LEU A 53 5.77 -4.36 -1.66
CA LEU A 53 4.39 -3.95 -1.44
C LEU A 53 4.01 -2.82 -2.40
N LYS A 54 4.94 -1.90 -2.67
CA LYS A 54 4.78 -0.81 -3.63
C LYS A 54 4.40 -1.34 -5.01
N VAL A 55 5.19 -2.26 -5.58
CA VAL A 55 4.92 -2.88 -6.89
C VAL A 55 3.58 -3.62 -6.90
N THR A 56 3.21 -4.27 -5.79
CA THR A 56 1.93 -4.96 -5.66
C THR A 56 0.76 -3.97 -5.70
N CYS A 57 0.86 -2.84 -4.99
CA CYS A 57 -0.14 -1.77 -5.02
C CYS A 57 -0.25 -1.12 -6.40
N GLU A 58 0.88 -0.85 -7.05
CA GLU A 58 0.91 -0.31 -8.42
C GLU A 58 0.24 -1.26 -9.41
N SER A 59 0.47 -2.58 -9.28
CA SER A 59 -0.19 -3.58 -10.12
C SER A 59 -1.69 -3.66 -9.84
N ALA A 60 -2.12 -3.58 -8.57
CA ALA A 60 -3.52 -3.55 -8.19
C ALA A 60 -4.24 -2.32 -8.77
N LEU A 61 -3.67 -1.12 -8.60
CA LEU A 61 -4.20 0.13 -9.17
C LEU A 61 -4.25 0.09 -10.70
N CYS A 62 -3.24 -0.48 -11.36
CA CYS A 62 -3.21 -0.62 -12.81
C CYS A 62 -4.27 -1.61 -13.33
N LYS A 63 -4.57 -2.67 -12.57
CA LYS A 63 -5.63 -3.63 -12.88
C LYS A 63 -7.02 -3.02 -12.68
N ASP A 64 -7.21 -2.24 -11.62
CA ASP A 64 -8.44 -1.45 -11.37
C ASP A 64 -8.72 -0.46 -12.51
N LEU A 65 -7.66 0.11 -13.08
CA LEU A 65 -7.74 1.03 -14.22
C LEU A 65 -8.06 0.35 -15.57
N SER A 66 -8.27 -0.96 -15.64
CA SER A 66 -8.31 -1.69 -16.91
C SER A 66 -9.71 -2.00 -17.46
N VAL A 67 -9.90 -1.59 -18.73
CA VAL A 67 -10.93 -1.90 -19.75
C VAL A 67 -12.26 -1.13 -19.80
N GLU A 68 -12.78 -0.50 -18.74
CA GLU A 68 -14.02 0.29 -18.91
C GLU A 68 -13.82 1.80 -19.15
N ASN A 69 -12.64 2.36 -18.83
CA ASN A 69 -12.38 3.80 -19.08
C ASN A 69 -11.65 4.07 -20.40
N SER A 70 -10.94 3.10 -20.99
CA SER A 70 -10.12 3.33 -22.18
C SER A 70 -10.92 3.73 -23.43
N ALA A 71 -12.23 3.49 -23.44
CA ALA A 71 -13.11 3.84 -24.56
C ALA A 71 -13.61 5.28 -24.54
N HIS A 72 -13.52 6.04 -23.44
CA HIS A 72 -14.11 7.38 -23.37
C HIS A 72 -13.14 8.53 -23.69
N THR A 73 -11.87 8.23 -23.95
CA THR A 73 -10.82 9.24 -24.22
C THR A 73 -10.36 9.28 -25.68
N LEU A 74 -10.91 8.44 -26.56
CA LEU A 74 -10.66 8.52 -28.00
C LEU A 74 -11.93 8.95 -28.74
N PRO A 75 -12.19 10.27 -28.89
CA PRO A 75 -13.02 10.75 -29.97
C PRO A 75 -12.21 10.57 -31.27
N GLY A 76 -12.63 9.60 -32.09
CA GLY A 76 -12.23 9.47 -33.49
C GLY A 76 -13.29 10.10 -34.39
#